data_AF-A0A8J2U868-F1
#
_entry.id   AF-A0A8J2U868-F1
#
_cell.length_a   1.000
_cell.length_b   1.000
_cell.length_c   1.000
_cell.angle_alpha   90.00
_cell.angle_beta   90.00
_cell.angle_gamma   90.00
#
_symmetry.space_group_name_H-M   'P 1'
#
loop_
_entity.id
_entity.type
_entity.pdbx_description
1 polymer ?
#
loop_
_entity_poly.entity_id
_entity_poly.type
_entity_poly.pdbx_seq_one_letter_code
_entity_poly.pdbx_strand_id
1 'polypeptide(L)'
;MNRLALVILLAGVLLACSKNPTVSGNATAFNSNLQTQANDQVRISTELDAAFNDVDSAIGKASAVCGGTITVDSVDTPRAITITYSGNTCNALRNRTGTIKIASTPGTSWTTAGDTATVTFTTVVITRLADSKTLTINGGFKYINISGGSLAGLSTSGATPVVHTISGVNINITYDNGTVTTWQFARKRTYTYNSGIVISTLGMDSVGGMASVADWGGNRFGNSVIVAPTSPLLINQSCNWQMTGGQETLNNPVGITALTFGLDTLGKAATGCPATGSHYFYNLSWTGTGENPYSTVLPY
;
A
#
# COMPACT_ATOMS: atom_id res chain seq x y z
N MET A 1 53.65 61.79 10.55
CA MET A 1 54.65 60.76 10.18
C MET A 1 54.18 59.42 10.72
N ASN A 2 54.33 58.36 9.90
CA ASN A 2 54.03 56.92 10.13
C ASN A 2 52.54 56.54 10.18
N ARG A 3 51.91 55.99 9.13
CA ARG A 3 52.03 54.67 8.42
C ARG A 3 51.68 53.44 9.27
N LEU A 4 50.79 52.62 8.67
CA LEU A 4 50.58 51.15 8.84
C LEU A 4 49.89 50.69 10.14
N ALA A 5 49.02 49.68 10.18
CA ALA A 5 48.62 48.67 9.20
C ALA A 5 47.19 48.17 9.45
N LEU A 6 46.51 47.85 8.37
CA LEU A 6 45.26 47.10 8.28
C LEU A 6 45.56 45.61 8.58
N VAL A 7 44.86 45.00 9.53
CA VAL A 7 44.79 43.54 9.67
C VAL A 7 43.33 43.12 9.59
N ILE A 8 42.95 42.57 8.44
CA ILE A 8 41.69 41.86 8.23
C ILE A 8 41.89 40.46 8.80
N LEU A 9 41.17 40.12 9.88
CA LEU A 9 41.09 38.74 10.36
C LEU A 9 39.88 38.07 9.70
N LEU A 10 40.18 37.15 8.80
CA LEU A 10 39.24 36.32 8.06
C LEU A 10 38.91 35.04 8.85
N ALA A 11 37.67 34.59 8.68
CA ALA A 11 37.19 33.21 8.80
C ALA A 11 37.02 32.58 10.19
N GLY A 12 35.75 32.34 10.51
CA GLY A 12 35.30 31.46 11.58
C GLY A 12 33.79 31.27 11.58
N VAL A 13 33.18 31.06 10.41
CA VAL A 13 31.79 30.58 10.35
C VAL A 13 31.80 29.15 10.87
N LEU A 14 31.48 28.97 12.15
CA LEU A 14 31.12 27.68 12.70
C LEU A 14 29.82 27.25 12.02
N LEU A 15 29.95 26.54 10.90
CA LEU A 15 28.94 25.60 10.46
C LEU A 15 28.86 24.53 11.55
N ALA A 16 28.02 24.76 12.54
CA ALA A 16 27.48 23.69 13.35
C ALA A 16 26.68 22.79 12.41
N CYS A 17 27.35 21.79 11.83
CA CYS A 17 26.67 20.58 11.42
C CYS A 17 25.88 20.12 12.65
N SER A 18 24.55 20.18 12.58
CA SER A 18 23.74 19.33 13.42
C SER A 18 24.21 17.91 13.14
N LYS A 19 24.99 17.38 14.08
CA LYS A 19 25.34 15.96 14.12
C LYS A 19 24.01 15.22 13.95
N ASN A 20 23.89 14.40 12.90
CA ASN A 20 22.77 13.48 12.75
C ASN A 20 22.46 12.91 14.14
N PRO A 21 21.20 12.92 14.62
CA PRO A 21 20.91 12.33 15.90
C PRO A 21 21.43 10.91 15.84
N THR A 22 22.48 10.66 16.61
CA THR A 22 22.90 9.32 16.93
C THR A 22 21.66 8.70 17.54
N VAL A 23 21.23 7.55 17.02
CA VAL A 23 20.19 6.74 17.65
C VAL A 23 20.77 6.26 18.98
N SER A 24 20.82 7.15 19.97
CA SER A 24 21.12 6.85 21.37
C SER A 24 19.81 6.65 22.15
N GLY A 25 18.78 6.16 21.47
CA GLY A 25 17.53 5.71 22.06
C GLY A 25 17.56 4.19 22.20
N ASN A 26 17.23 3.71 23.40
CA ASN A 26 16.92 2.32 23.76
C ASN A 26 16.69 1.39 22.54
N ALA A 27 17.65 0.51 22.23
CA ALA A 27 17.61 -0.38 21.07
C ALA A 27 16.32 -1.23 21.00
N THR A 28 15.72 -1.56 22.15
CA THR A 28 14.44 -2.26 22.25
C THR A 28 13.29 -1.42 21.70
N ALA A 29 13.23 -0.13 22.05
CA ALA A 29 12.20 0.79 21.57
C ALA A 29 12.36 1.09 20.07
N PHE A 30 13.60 1.15 19.58
CA PHE A 30 13.89 1.28 18.16
C PHE A 30 13.36 0.07 17.37
N ASN A 31 13.69 -1.15 17.83
CA ASN A 31 13.25 -2.38 17.18
C ASN A 31 11.72 -2.53 17.20
N SER A 32 11.05 -2.16 18.30
CA SER A 32 9.59 -2.20 18.38
C SER A 32 8.92 -1.21 17.42
N ASN A 33 9.49 -0.02 17.24
CA ASN A 33 8.95 0.98 16.32
C ASN A 33 9.12 0.55 14.86
N LEU A 34 10.27 -0.05 14.49
CA LEU A 34 10.48 -0.61 13.16
C LEU A 34 9.48 -1.73 12.85
N GLN A 35 9.30 -2.68 13.78
CA GLN A 35 8.31 -3.76 13.60
C GLN A 35 6.89 -3.23 13.50
N THR A 36 6.53 -2.23 14.32
CA THR A 36 5.20 -1.62 14.26
C THR A 36 4.98 -0.91 12.93
N GLN A 37 5.95 -0.14 12.46
CA GLN A 37 5.88 0.51 11.16
C GLN A 37 5.77 -0.50 10.01
N ALA A 38 6.53 -1.60 10.06
CA ALA A 38 6.43 -2.66 9.07
C ALA A 38 5.03 -3.28 9.05
N ASN A 39 4.50 -3.65 10.22
CA ASN A 39 3.15 -4.18 10.34
C ASN A 39 2.10 -3.18 9.80
N ASP A 40 2.27 -1.89 10.08
CA ASP A 40 1.39 -0.84 9.59
C ASP A 40 1.40 -0.76 8.07
N GLN A 41 2.59 -0.75 7.45
CA GLN A 41 2.65 -0.69 6.00
C GLN A 41 2.08 -1.94 5.36
N VAL A 42 2.46 -3.12 5.84
CA VAL A 42 1.93 -4.38 5.31
C VAL A 42 0.41 -4.41 5.40
N ARG A 43 -0.14 -3.93 6.51
CA ARG A 43 -1.59 -3.79 6.69
C ARG A 43 -2.18 -2.78 5.70
N ILE A 44 -1.66 -1.56 5.63
CA ILE A 44 -2.17 -0.53 4.70
C ILE A 44 -2.16 -1.05 3.27
N SER A 45 -1.04 -1.63 2.83
CA SER A 45 -0.91 -2.16 1.48
C SER A 45 -1.91 -3.27 1.18
N THR A 46 -2.06 -4.23 2.10
CA THR A 46 -3.01 -5.34 1.98
C THR A 46 -4.46 -4.84 1.89
N GLU A 47 -4.85 -3.89 2.75
CA GLU A 47 -6.22 -3.39 2.77
C GLU A 47 -6.53 -2.48 1.56
N LEU A 48 -5.55 -1.72 1.06
CA LEU A 48 -5.68 -0.97 -0.19
C LEU A 48 -5.84 -1.91 -1.39
N ASP A 49 -5.00 -2.94 -1.50
CA ASP A 49 -5.09 -3.90 -2.61
C ASP A 49 -6.41 -4.68 -2.60
N ALA A 50 -6.91 -5.05 -1.41
CA ALA A 50 -8.23 -5.66 -1.28
C ALA A 50 -9.34 -4.69 -1.74
N ALA A 51 -9.28 -3.41 -1.34
CA ALA A 51 -10.24 -2.41 -1.80
C ALA A 51 -10.15 -2.18 -3.32
N PHE A 52 -8.96 -2.21 -3.92
CA PHE A 52 -8.80 -2.10 -5.37
C PHE A 52 -9.40 -3.30 -6.11
N ASN A 53 -9.26 -4.52 -5.58
CA ASN A 53 -9.91 -5.71 -6.12
C ASN A 53 -11.45 -5.60 -6.05
N ASP A 54 -11.98 -5.01 -4.98
CA ASP A 54 -13.42 -4.78 -4.83
C ASP A 54 -13.93 -3.73 -5.82
N VAL A 55 -13.15 -2.67 -6.07
CA VAL A 55 -13.44 -1.67 -7.12
C VAL A 55 -13.45 -2.34 -8.50
N ASP A 56 -12.44 -3.15 -8.82
CA ASP A 56 -12.38 -3.91 -10.07
C ASP A 56 -13.60 -4.83 -10.23
N SER A 57 -14.01 -5.51 -9.16
CA SER A 57 -15.19 -6.38 -9.14
C SER A 57 -16.48 -5.60 -9.36
N ALA A 58 -16.62 -4.44 -8.71
CA ALA A 58 -17.78 -3.59 -8.84
C ALA A 58 -17.92 -3.00 -10.25
N ILE A 59 -16.82 -2.52 -10.84
CA ILE A 59 -16.79 -2.09 -12.24
C ILE A 59 -17.08 -3.27 -13.19
N GLY A 60 -16.61 -4.47 -12.83
CA GLY A 60 -16.95 -5.74 -13.47
C GLY A 60 -18.41 -6.19 -13.32
N LYS A 61 -19.27 -5.37 -12.69
CA LYS A 61 -20.70 -5.62 -12.47
C LYS A 61 -21.01 -6.76 -11.48
N ALA A 62 -20.11 -7.03 -10.53
CA ALA A 62 -20.46 -7.86 -9.39
C ALA A 62 -21.62 -7.23 -8.60
N SER A 63 -22.47 -8.05 -7.98
CA SER A 63 -23.58 -7.60 -7.13
C SER A 63 -23.18 -7.40 -5.66
N ALA A 64 -22.05 -7.99 -5.26
CA ALA A 64 -21.51 -7.91 -3.90
C ALA A 64 -19.99 -8.14 -3.92
N VAL A 65 -19.36 -7.75 -2.82
CA VAL A 65 -17.96 -8.07 -2.49
C VAL A 65 -17.91 -8.66 -1.09
N CYS A 66 -16.77 -9.18 -0.68
CA CYS A 66 -16.62 -9.75 0.66
C CYS A 66 -17.00 -8.72 1.75
N GLY A 67 -18.02 -8.97 2.57
CA GLY A 67 -18.40 -8.03 3.63
C GLY A 67 -19.02 -6.71 3.15
N GLY A 68 -19.53 -6.65 1.90
CA GLY A 68 -20.24 -5.47 1.41
C GLY A 68 -21.16 -5.74 0.22
N THR A 69 -22.11 -4.83 0.01
CA THR A 69 -23.06 -4.86 -1.12
C THR A 69 -22.68 -3.82 -2.16
N ILE A 70 -23.03 -4.06 -3.42
CA ILE A 70 -22.84 -3.10 -4.51
C ILE A 70 -24.19 -2.57 -4.97
N THR A 71 -24.31 -1.25 -5.10
CA THR A 71 -25.45 -0.58 -5.70
C THR A 71 -24.98 0.27 -6.87
N VAL A 72 -25.73 0.23 -7.97
CA VAL A 72 -25.46 1.05 -9.16
C VAL A 72 -26.50 2.15 -9.22
N ASP A 73 -26.05 3.40 -9.17
CA ASP A 73 -26.86 4.55 -9.47
C ASP A 73 -26.76 4.84 -10.98
N SER A 74 -27.81 4.46 -11.70
CA SER A 74 -27.93 4.69 -13.13
C SER A 74 -28.50 6.06 -13.49
N VAL A 75 -28.96 6.84 -12.50
CA VAL A 75 -29.55 8.19 -12.71
C VAL A 75 -28.54 9.30 -12.45
N ASP A 76 -27.53 9.07 -11.61
CA ASP A 76 -26.40 9.97 -11.39
C ASP A 76 -25.61 10.23 -12.70
N THR A 77 -25.20 11.49 -12.91
CA THR A 77 -24.28 11.91 -13.98
C THR A 77 -23.07 12.63 -13.39
N PRO A 78 -21.86 12.01 -13.38
CA PRO A 78 -21.53 10.68 -13.93
C PRO A 78 -22.20 9.52 -13.18
N ARG A 79 -22.43 8.40 -13.89
CA ARG A 79 -22.91 7.15 -13.29
C ARG A 79 -22.02 6.76 -12.13
N ALA A 80 -22.64 6.35 -11.04
CA ALA A 80 -21.93 5.99 -9.82
C ALA A 80 -22.19 4.54 -9.42
N ILE A 81 -21.15 3.86 -8.99
CA ILE A 81 -21.23 2.55 -8.33
C ILE A 81 -20.81 2.78 -6.88
N THR A 82 -21.63 2.33 -5.93
CA THR A 82 -21.33 2.44 -4.50
C THR A 82 -21.17 1.05 -3.92
N ILE A 83 -20.04 0.84 -3.24
CA ILE A 83 -19.78 -0.32 -2.39
C ILE A 83 -20.07 0.11 -0.96
N THR A 84 -20.95 -0.59 -0.27
CA THR A 84 -21.24 -0.37 1.15
C THR A 84 -20.76 -1.56 1.96
N TYR A 85 -19.70 -1.35 2.74
CA TYR A 85 -19.19 -2.35 3.66
C TYR A 85 -20.02 -2.38 4.95
N SER A 86 -20.34 -3.58 5.41
CA SER A 86 -21.16 -3.79 6.62
C SER A 86 -20.89 -5.14 7.31
N GLY A 87 -19.77 -5.81 6.99
CA GLY A 87 -19.57 -7.17 7.45
C GLY A 87 -18.15 -7.71 7.34
N ASN A 88 -18.04 -9.01 7.64
CA ASN A 88 -16.77 -9.72 7.63
C ASN A 88 -16.31 -10.00 6.20
N THR A 89 -14.99 -10.01 5.99
CA THR A 89 -14.38 -10.51 4.77
C THR A 89 -14.64 -12.01 4.60
N CYS A 90 -14.57 -12.53 3.37
CA CYS A 90 -14.88 -13.93 3.09
C CYS A 90 -13.95 -14.93 3.80
N ASN A 91 -12.72 -14.51 4.12
CA ASN A 91 -11.77 -15.29 4.90
C ASN A 91 -11.92 -15.13 6.42
N ALA A 92 -12.90 -14.36 6.89
CA ALA A 92 -13.15 -14.07 8.31
C ALA A 92 -11.92 -13.54 9.07
N LEU A 93 -11.00 -12.84 8.40
CA LEU A 93 -9.83 -12.22 9.04
C LEU A 93 -10.09 -10.77 9.46
N ARG A 94 -11.04 -10.09 8.79
CA ARG A 94 -11.33 -8.67 8.97
C ARG A 94 -12.84 -8.42 8.96
N ASN A 95 -13.26 -7.32 9.58
CA ASN A 95 -14.58 -6.72 9.41
C ASN A 95 -14.42 -5.34 8.78
N ARG A 96 -15.31 -4.98 7.83
CA ARG A 96 -15.26 -3.73 7.09
C ARG A 96 -16.56 -2.95 7.23
N THR A 97 -16.46 -1.65 7.43
CA THR A 97 -17.59 -0.70 7.39
C THR A 97 -17.24 0.54 6.57
N GLY A 98 -18.25 1.31 6.18
CA GLY A 98 -18.08 2.53 5.38
C GLY A 98 -18.38 2.31 3.90
N THR A 99 -18.01 3.28 3.07
CA THR A 99 -18.39 3.25 1.65
C THR A 99 -17.26 3.61 0.70
N ILE A 100 -17.29 2.99 -0.47
CA ILE A 100 -16.49 3.38 -1.64
C ILE A 100 -17.45 3.86 -2.72
N LYS A 101 -17.29 5.10 -3.22
CA LYS A 101 -18.01 5.59 -4.40
C LYS A 101 -17.07 5.59 -5.60
N ILE A 102 -17.51 5.01 -6.71
CA ILE A 102 -16.80 4.93 -7.98
C ILE A 102 -17.61 5.72 -9.01
N ALA A 103 -17.03 6.80 -9.53
CA ALA A 103 -17.63 7.63 -10.58
C ALA A 103 -16.87 7.42 -11.89
N SER A 104 -17.53 6.87 -12.90
CA SER A 104 -16.96 6.66 -14.24
C SER A 104 -16.98 7.95 -15.06
N THR A 105 -16.01 8.13 -15.96
CA THR A 105 -16.08 9.24 -16.92
C THR A 105 -17.37 9.12 -17.79
N PRO A 106 -18.16 10.19 -17.97
CA PRO A 106 -19.35 10.12 -18.82
C PRO A 106 -19.01 9.78 -20.27
N GLY A 107 -19.83 8.91 -20.89
CA GLY A 107 -19.72 8.58 -22.32
C GLY A 107 -18.62 7.60 -22.69
N THR A 108 -17.90 7.04 -21.71
CA THR A 108 -16.84 6.05 -21.93
C THR A 108 -17.24 4.67 -21.39
N SER A 109 -16.46 3.65 -21.75
CA SER A 109 -16.58 2.29 -21.22
C SER A 109 -15.27 1.94 -20.52
N TRP A 110 -15.37 1.33 -19.34
CA TRP A 110 -14.19 0.90 -18.59
C TRP A 110 -13.27 -0.03 -19.37
N THR A 111 -13.80 -0.76 -20.35
CA THR A 111 -13.03 -1.66 -21.20
C THR A 111 -12.21 -0.94 -22.28
N THR A 112 -12.37 0.37 -22.42
CA THR A 112 -11.62 1.20 -23.36
C THR A 112 -10.30 1.64 -22.75
N ALA A 113 -9.21 1.54 -23.51
CA ALA A 113 -7.89 2.01 -23.09
C ALA A 113 -7.92 3.51 -22.77
N GLY A 114 -7.33 3.88 -21.63
CA GLY A 114 -7.32 5.24 -21.09
C GLY A 114 -8.57 5.63 -20.30
N ASP A 115 -9.60 4.77 -20.19
CA ASP A 115 -10.77 5.13 -19.41
C ASP A 115 -10.44 5.30 -17.93
N THR A 116 -11.08 6.27 -17.29
CA THR A 116 -10.76 6.72 -15.93
C THR A 116 -12.00 6.71 -15.05
N ALA A 117 -11.82 6.19 -13.84
CA ALA A 117 -12.75 6.30 -12.74
C ALA A 117 -12.15 7.13 -11.61
N THR A 118 -12.98 7.96 -10.99
CA THR A 118 -12.67 8.61 -9.72
C THR A 118 -13.27 7.78 -8.60
N VAL A 119 -12.44 7.38 -7.64
CA VAL A 119 -12.85 6.53 -6.52
C VAL A 119 -12.66 7.29 -5.22
N THR A 120 -13.67 7.26 -4.36
CA THR A 120 -13.65 7.96 -3.07
C THR A 120 -13.93 6.97 -1.94
N PHE A 121 -13.00 6.90 -0.99
CA PHE A 121 -13.19 6.25 0.30
C PHE A 121 -13.85 7.23 1.27
N THR A 122 -14.98 6.83 1.85
CA THR A 122 -15.70 7.58 2.88
C THR A 122 -15.85 6.70 4.12
N THR A 123 -15.04 7.02 5.13
CA THR A 123 -14.96 6.34 6.43
C THR A 123 -14.86 4.83 6.27
N VAL A 124 -13.95 4.37 5.39
CA VAL A 124 -13.70 2.93 5.23
C VAL A 124 -12.90 2.47 6.45
N VAL A 125 -13.56 1.78 7.37
CA VAL A 125 -12.94 1.25 8.59
C VAL A 125 -12.71 -0.23 8.41
N ILE A 126 -11.48 -0.67 8.65
CA ILE A 126 -11.09 -2.06 8.65
C ILE A 126 -10.69 -2.47 10.07
N THR A 127 -11.41 -3.43 10.64
CA THR A 127 -11.12 -4.01 11.95
C THR A 127 -10.52 -5.39 11.78
N ARG A 128 -9.33 -5.61 12.33
CA ARG A 128 -8.73 -6.95 12.39
C ARG A 128 -9.39 -7.76 13.49
N LEU A 129 -9.93 -8.93 13.15
CA LEU A 129 -10.69 -9.72 14.12
C LEU A 129 -9.81 -10.38 15.18
N ALA A 130 -8.55 -10.66 14.86
CA ALA A 130 -7.62 -11.32 15.78
C ALA A 130 -7.27 -10.47 17.02
N ASP A 131 -7.23 -9.14 16.89
CA ASP A 131 -6.77 -8.23 17.95
C ASP A 131 -7.57 -6.92 18.06
N SER A 132 -8.69 -6.80 17.33
CA SER A 132 -9.57 -5.64 17.30
C SER A 132 -8.90 -4.32 16.88
N LYS A 133 -7.67 -4.35 16.34
CA LYS A 133 -7.03 -3.12 15.84
C LYS A 133 -7.76 -2.61 14.62
N THR A 134 -7.88 -1.29 14.51
CA THR A 134 -8.58 -0.61 13.42
C THR A 134 -7.60 0.12 12.50
N LEU A 135 -8.04 0.34 11.26
CA LEU A 135 -7.40 1.19 10.27
C LEU A 135 -8.55 1.90 9.54
N THR A 136 -8.55 3.23 9.52
CA THR A 136 -9.56 3.99 8.77
C THR A 136 -8.91 4.69 7.59
N ILE A 137 -9.54 4.58 6.42
CA ILE A 137 -9.06 5.16 5.18
C ILE A 137 -10.12 6.14 4.65
N ASN A 138 -9.69 7.36 4.34
CA ASN A 138 -10.51 8.39 3.71
C ASN A 138 -9.72 9.07 2.59
N GLY A 139 -10.39 9.42 1.50
CA GLY A 139 -9.75 10.19 0.42
C GLY A 139 -10.21 9.76 -0.97
N GLY A 140 -9.84 10.55 -1.96
CA GLY A 140 -10.13 10.31 -3.37
C GLY A 140 -8.89 9.92 -4.14
N PHE A 141 -9.04 9.04 -5.13
CA PHE A 141 -7.98 8.62 -6.02
C PHE A 141 -8.48 8.38 -7.45
N LYS A 142 -7.56 8.37 -8.40
CA LYS A 142 -7.83 8.02 -9.80
C LYS A 142 -7.49 6.57 -10.05
N TYR A 143 -8.33 5.92 -10.83
CA TYR A 143 -8.14 4.56 -11.31
C TYR A 143 -8.30 4.55 -12.82
N ILE A 144 -7.28 4.13 -13.56
CA ILE A 144 -7.24 4.20 -15.02
C ILE A 144 -7.02 2.82 -15.61
N ASN A 145 -7.85 2.40 -16.56
CA ASN A 145 -7.59 1.22 -17.38
C ASN A 145 -6.68 1.58 -18.55
N ILE A 146 -5.38 1.34 -18.44
CA ILE A 146 -4.39 1.79 -19.43
C ILE A 146 -4.44 0.95 -20.72
N SER A 147 -4.49 -0.38 -20.58
CA SER A 147 -4.49 -1.27 -21.75
C SER A 147 -5.85 -1.40 -22.41
N GLY A 148 -6.93 -1.05 -21.71
CA GLY A 148 -8.28 -1.49 -22.05
C GLY A 148 -8.50 -2.97 -21.74
N GLY A 149 -9.58 -3.53 -22.28
CA GLY A 149 -10.01 -4.90 -22.01
C GLY A 149 -10.78 -5.04 -20.70
N SER A 150 -11.27 -6.24 -20.42
CA SER A 150 -11.99 -6.57 -19.18
C SER A 150 -11.26 -7.67 -18.42
N LEU A 151 -11.29 -7.62 -17.09
CA LEU A 151 -10.72 -8.68 -16.26
C LEU A 151 -11.44 -10.03 -16.46
N ALA A 152 -12.74 -10.01 -16.76
CA ALA A 152 -13.50 -11.21 -17.10
C ALA A 152 -12.97 -11.87 -18.41
N GLY A 153 -12.55 -11.06 -19.37
CA GLY A 153 -12.01 -11.51 -20.65
C GLY A 153 -10.66 -12.22 -20.55
N LEU A 154 -9.90 -12.03 -19.47
CA LEU A 154 -8.57 -12.64 -19.28
C LEU A 154 -8.59 -14.18 -19.37
N SER A 155 -9.70 -14.81 -18.97
CA SER A 155 -9.87 -16.26 -19.03
C SER A 155 -10.24 -16.79 -20.42
N THR A 156 -10.74 -15.94 -21.32
CA THR A 156 -11.39 -16.37 -22.58
C THR A 156 -10.70 -15.92 -23.86
N SER A 157 -10.00 -14.78 -23.86
CA SER A 157 -9.60 -14.09 -25.11
C SER A 157 -8.09 -14.14 -25.44
N GLY A 158 -7.34 -15.12 -24.92
CA GLY A 158 -5.91 -15.22 -25.18
C GLY A 158 -5.09 -14.13 -24.48
N ALA A 159 -4.84 -14.35 -23.18
CA ALA A 159 -3.71 -13.88 -22.35
C ALA A 159 -3.09 -12.48 -22.55
N THR A 160 -3.75 -11.50 -23.16
CA THR A 160 -3.20 -10.13 -23.15
C THR A 160 -3.39 -9.56 -21.76
N PRO A 161 -2.32 -9.15 -21.07
CA PRO A 161 -2.45 -8.59 -19.74
C PRO A 161 -3.32 -7.34 -19.78
N VAL A 162 -4.22 -7.22 -18.80
CA VAL A 162 -4.89 -5.94 -18.54
C VAL A 162 -3.99 -5.15 -17.59
N VAL A 163 -3.82 -3.86 -17.83
CA VAL A 163 -2.95 -2.99 -17.04
C VAL A 163 -3.77 -1.81 -16.55
N HIS A 164 -3.82 -1.64 -15.24
CA HIS A 164 -4.40 -0.47 -14.63
C HIS A 164 -3.34 0.34 -13.86
N THR A 165 -3.60 1.63 -13.71
CA THR A 165 -2.84 2.51 -12.83
C THR A 165 -3.74 3.15 -11.79
N ILE A 166 -3.20 3.36 -10.60
CA ILE A 166 -3.93 3.82 -9.43
C ILE A 166 -3.09 4.90 -8.76
N SER A 167 -3.64 6.11 -8.63
CA SER A 167 -2.93 7.23 -7.99
C SER A 167 -3.83 8.02 -7.05
N GLY A 168 -3.40 8.13 -5.79
CA GLY A 168 -4.10 8.81 -4.72
C GLY A 168 -3.20 9.85 -4.07
N VAL A 169 -3.76 11.03 -3.81
CA VAL A 169 -3.06 12.12 -3.12
C VAL A 169 -3.93 12.56 -1.95
N ASN A 170 -3.30 12.91 -0.83
CA ASN A 170 -3.98 13.34 0.38
C ASN A 170 -4.95 12.30 0.97
N ILE A 171 -4.55 11.03 0.94
CA ILE A 171 -5.31 9.93 1.54
C ILE A 171 -5.08 9.94 3.04
N ASN A 172 -6.13 10.12 3.82
CA ASN A 172 -6.03 10.13 5.27
C ASN A 172 -6.12 8.71 5.82
N ILE A 173 -5.08 8.32 6.56
CA ILE A 173 -4.98 7.06 7.28
C ILE A 173 -5.08 7.35 8.77
N THR A 174 -6.07 6.77 9.44
CA THR A 174 -6.18 6.78 10.90
C THR A 174 -5.82 5.41 11.45
N TYR A 175 -4.79 5.36 12.30
CA TYR A 175 -4.32 4.14 12.96
C TYR A 175 -5.16 3.80 14.20
N ASP A 176 -4.99 2.61 14.75
CA ASP A 176 -5.71 2.13 15.95
C ASP A 176 -5.44 2.97 17.21
N ASN A 177 -4.31 3.70 17.26
CA ASN A 177 -4.02 4.62 18.35
C ASN A 177 -4.64 6.02 18.17
N GLY A 178 -5.45 6.22 17.11
CA GLY A 178 -6.07 7.50 16.78
C GLY A 178 -5.16 8.49 16.04
N THR A 179 -3.88 8.18 15.83
CA THR A 179 -3.00 9.02 15.01
C THR A 179 -3.53 9.09 13.59
N VAL A 180 -3.61 10.29 13.02
CA VAL A 180 -3.98 10.53 11.63
C VAL A 180 -2.75 10.94 10.84
N THR A 181 -2.57 10.36 9.66
CA THR A 181 -1.49 10.71 8.75
C THR A 181 -2.02 10.83 7.33
N THR A 182 -1.30 11.59 6.51
CA THR A 182 -1.60 11.75 5.10
C THR A 182 -0.65 10.89 4.26
N TRP A 183 -1.24 10.13 3.36
CA TRP A 183 -0.59 9.19 2.47
C TRP A 183 -0.87 9.54 1.02
N GLN A 184 0.02 9.04 0.18
CA GLN A 184 -0.03 9.09 -1.25
C GLN A 184 0.35 7.71 -1.77
N PHE A 185 -0.23 7.32 -2.89
CA PHE A 185 0.14 6.09 -3.57
C PHE A 185 0.10 6.28 -5.08
N ALA A 186 0.96 5.55 -5.78
CA ALA A 186 1.08 5.53 -7.23
C ALA A 186 1.49 4.11 -7.66
N ARG A 187 0.51 3.28 -7.96
CA ARG A 187 0.67 1.84 -8.25
C ARG A 187 0.28 1.51 -9.69
N LYS A 188 1.04 0.62 -10.32
CA LYS A 188 0.69 -0.05 -11.59
C LYS A 188 0.34 -1.49 -11.27
N ARG A 189 -0.87 -1.92 -11.66
CA ARG A 189 -1.32 -3.31 -11.52
C ARG A 189 -1.43 -3.95 -12.89
N THR A 190 -0.74 -5.07 -13.07
CA THR A 190 -0.82 -5.89 -14.28
C THR A 190 -1.54 -7.19 -13.94
N TYR A 191 -2.63 -7.45 -14.65
CA TYR A 191 -3.50 -8.59 -14.45
C TYR A 191 -3.25 -9.61 -15.55
N THR A 192 -2.95 -10.83 -15.15
CA THR A 192 -2.81 -11.98 -16.04
C THR A 192 -3.71 -13.12 -15.56
N TYR A 193 -3.81 -14.18 -16.36
CA TYR A 193 -4.58 -15.37 -16.01
C TYR A 193 -3.68 -16.60 -16.00
N ASN A 194 -3.64 -17.29 -14.85
CA ASN A 194 -2.98 -18.57 -14.68
C ASN A 194 -3.81 -19.44 -13.72
N SER A 195 -4.84 -20.10 -14.26
CA SER A 195 -5.83 -20.86 -13.46
C SER A 195 -6.55 -20.01 -12.40
N GLY A 196 -6.70 -18.72 -12.69
CA GLY A 196 -7.12 -17.67 -11.77
C GLY A 196 -6.42 -16.36 -12.12
N ILE A 197 -6.99 -15.23 -11.69
CA ILE A 197 -6.36 -13.92 -11.89
C ILE A 197 -5.11 -13.81 -11.00
N VAL A 198 -3.99 -13.45 -11.63
CA VAL A 198 -2.74 -13.09 -10.95
C VAL A 198 -2.50 -11.60 -11.17
N ILE A 199 -2.21 -10.89 -10.09
CA ILE A 199 -1.97 -9.46 -10.10
C ILE A 199 -0.52 -9.21 -9.71
N SER A 200 0.18 -8.44 -10.54
CA SER A 200 1.54 -7.95 -10.29
C SER A 200 1.51 -6.44 -10.08
N THR A 201 1.88 -5.98 -8.89
CA THR A 201 1.87 -4.57 -8.52
C THR A 201 3.29 -4.00 -8.42
N LEU A 202 3.51 -2.84 -9.04
CA LEU A 202 4.76 -2.07 -8.97
C LEU A 202 4.47 -0.61 -8.60
N GLY A 203 5.45 0.07 -8.01
CA GLY A 203 5.42 1.52 -7.84
C GLY A 203 5.68 2.26 -9.15
N MET A 204 5.10 3.45 -9.28
CA MET A 204 5.22 4.28 -10.49
C MET A 204 5.94 5.60 -10.26
N ASP A 205 6.03 6.07 -9.02
CA ASP A 205 6.53 7.41 -8.73
C ASP A 205 8.03 7.40 -8.41
N SER A 206 8.61 8.59 -8.27
CA SER A 206 9.94 8.82 -7.76
C SER A 206 9.91 9.88 -6.66
N VAL A 207 10.23 9.48 -5.43
CA VAL A 207 10.13 10.33 -4.23
C VAL A 207 11.44 10.26 -3.45
N GLY A 208 11.99 11.42 -3.06
CA GLY A 208 13.21 11.47 -2.25
C GLY A 208 14.43 10.81 -2.89
N GLY A 209 14.51 10.80 -4.23
CA GLY A 209 15.60 10.16 -4.98
C GLY A 209 15.44 8.65 -5.17
N MET A 210 14.37 8.03 -4.64
CA MET A 210 14.04 6.63 -4.89
C MET A 210 13.08 6.51 -6.07
N ALA A 211 13.35 5.57 -6.96
CA ALA A 211 12.47 5.21 -8.06
C ALA A 211 11.51 4.08 -7.66
N SER A 212 10.49 3.84 -8.49
CA SER A 212 9.50 2.77 -8.28
C SER A 212 8.79 2.87 -6.92
N VAL A 213 8.51 4.09 -6.47
CA VAL A 213 7.78 4.33 -5.23
C VAL A 213 6.31 3.99 -5.43
N ALA A 214 5.77 3.11 -4.58
CA ALA A 214 4.37 2.70 -4.60
C ALA A 214 3.53 3.51 -3.62
N ASP A 215 4.05 3.76 -2.41
CA ASP A 215 3.34 4.47 -1.35
C ASP A 215 4.31 5.39 -0.58
N TRP A 216 3.82 6.52 -0.09
CA TRP A 216 4.58 7.39 0.80
C TRP A 216 3.67 8.25 1.66
N GLY A 217 4.13 8.64 2.85
CA GLY A 217 3.32 9.39 3.80
C GLY A 217 3.96 9.49 5.18
N GLY A 218 3.13 9.62 6.21
CA GLY A 218 3.56 9.60 7.62
C GLY A 218 3.22 8.27 8.31
N ASN A 219 4.09 7.80 9.20
CA ASN A 219 3.76 6.73 10.13
C ASN A 219 3.12 7.27 11.42
N ARG A 220 2.59 6.36 12.25
CA ARG A 220 1.96 6.72 13.54
C ARG A 220 2.91 7.37 14.56
N PHE A 221 4.21 7.37 14.30
CA PHE A 221 5.26 7.95 15.14
C PHE A 221 5.69 9.35 14.67
N GLY A 222 5.03 9.91 13.64
CA GLY A 222 5.35 11.24 13.11
C GLY A 222 6.55 11.27 12.15
N ASN A 223 7.08 10.13 11.75
CA ASN A 223 8.16 10.06 10.76
C ASN A 223 7.59 9.88 9.35
N SER A 224 8.32 10.40 8.35
CA SER A 224 8.03 10.09 6.96
C SER A 224 8.39 8.63 6.64
N VAL A 225 7.62 8.04 5.72
CA VAL A 225 7.84 6.70 5.18
C VAL A 225 7.71 6.77 3.67
N ILE A 226 8.65 6.15 2.96
CA ILE A 226 8.60 5.91 1.52
C ILE A 226 8.74 4.41 1.29
N VAL A 227 7.81 3.86 0.49
CA VAL A 227 7.73 2.44 0.18
C VAL A 227 8.00 2.23 -1.30
N ALA A 228 9.03 1.45 -1.59
CA ALA A 228 9.44 1.13 -2.95
C ALA A 228 9.57 -0.39 -3.14
N PRO A 229 8.67 -1.02 -3.92
CA PRO A 229 8.83 -2.40 -4.36
C PRO A 229 10.15 -2.61 -5.11
N THR A 230 10.95 -3.56 -4.66
CA THR A 230 12.19 -4.00 -5.33
C THR A 230 11.94 -5.17 -6.27
N SER A 231 10.82 -5.87 -6.08
CA SER A 231 10.24 -6.80 -7.05
C SER A 231 8.71 -6.60 -7.06
N PRO A 232 7.99 -7.08 -8.09
CA PRO A 232 6.54 -6.97 -8.09
C PRO A 232 5.91 -7.64 -6.88
N LEU A 233 4.93 -6.97 -6.26
CA LEU A 233 4.07 -7.55 -5.24
C LEU A 233 2.99 -8.38 -5.94
N LEU A 234 2.93 -9.67 -5.62
CA LEU A 234 2.08 -10.64 -6.30
C LEU A 234 0.85 -10.94 -5.46
N ILE A 235 -0.33 -10.89 -6.06
CA ILE A 235 -1.60 -11.31 -5.45
C ILE A 235 -2.25 -12.34 -6.36
N ASN A 236 -2.80 -13.41 -5.77
CA ASN A 236 -3.45 -14.47 -6.53
C ASN A 236 -4.89 -14.70 -6.07
N GLN A 237 -5.81 -14.72 -7.03
CA GLN A 237 -7.21 -15.09 -6.82
C GLN A 237 -7.33 -16.48 -6.17
N SER A 238 -6.52 -17.46 -6.59
CA SER A 238 -6.58 -18.83 -6.07
C SER A 238 -6.16 -18.92 -4.60
N CYS A 239 -5.42 -17.94 -4.09
CA CYS A 239 -5.02 -17.83 -2.69
C CYS A 239 -5.85 -16.78 -1.93
N ASN A 240 -7.16 -16.73 -2.20
CA ASN A 240 -8.11 -15.83 -1.55
C ASN A 240 -7.70 -14.35 -1.64
N TRP A 241 -7.10 -13.96 -2.77
CA TRP A 241 -6.60 -12.60 -3.02
C TRP A 241 -5.55 -12.10 -2.01
N GLN A 242 -4.84 -13.00 -1.34
CA GLN A 242 -3.71 -12.63 -0.48
C GLN A 242 -2.46 -12.35 -1.31
N MET A 243 -1.54 -11.54 -0.76
CA MET A 243 -0.23 -11.32 -1.36
C MET A 243 0.60 -12.60 -1.24
N THR A 244 0.97 -13.21 -2.36
CA THR A 244 1.66 -14.50 -2.45
C THR A 244 3.16 -14.37 -2.64
N GLY A 245 3.69 -13.15 -2.78
CA GLY A 245 5.12 -12.93 -2.97
C GLY A 245 5.46 -11.48 -3.31
N GLY A 246 6.76 -11.21 -3.38
CA GLY A 246 7.28 -9.89 -3.71
C GLY A 246 8.19 -9.34 -2.61
N GLN A 247 8.83 -8.21 -2.90
CA GLN A 247 9.73 -7.53 -1.99
C GLN A 247 9.55 -6.02 -2.11
N GLU A 248 9.62 -5.34 -0.97
CA GLU A 248 9.65 -3.88 -0.91
C GLU A 248 10.59 -3.38 0.18
N THR A 249 10.98 -2.12 0.06
CA THR A 249 11.76 -1.42 1.09
C THR A 249 10.91 -0.35 1.75
N LEU A 250 11.05 -0.20 3.08
CA LEU A 250 10.54 0.95 3.83
C LEU A 250 11.71 1.83 4.18
N ASN A 251 11.66 3.07 3.70
CA ASN A 251 12.67 4.08 3.92
C ASN A 251 12.07 5.16 4.82
N ASN A 252 12.72 5.40 5.96
CA ASN A 252 12.34 6.44 6.90
C ASN A 252 13.63 7.11 7.45
N PRO A 253 13.51 8.22 8.21
CA PRO A 253 14.67 8.84 8.85
C PRO A 253 15.42 7.95 9.86
N VAL A 254 14.82 6.85 10.31
CA VAL A 254 15.41 5.93 11.30
C VAL A 254 16.15 4.74 10.66
N GLY A 255 16.03 4.53 9.35
CA GLY A 255 16.73 3.49 8.60
C GLY A 255 15.97 2.97 7.38
N ILE A 256 16.60 2.02 6.70
CA ILE A 256 15.99 1.27 5.59
C ILE A 256 15.71 -0.14 6.08
N THR A 257 14.47 -0.59 5.88
CA THR A 257 14.05 -1.96 6.16
C THR A 257 13.61 -2.62 4.85
N ALA A 258 13.79 -3.93 4.74
CA ALA A 258 13.28 -4.71 3.62
C ALA A 258 12.21 -5.69 4.11
N LEU A 259 11.15 -5.82 3.32
CA LEU A 259 10.05 -6.75 3.52
C LEU A 259 10.05 -7.76 2.37
N THR A 260 9.96 -9.05 2.71
CA THR A 260 9.78 -10.14 1.73
C THR A 260 8.49 -10.89 2.05
N PHE A 261 7.60 -11.01 1.09
CA PHE A 261 6.24 -11.56 1.24
C PHE A 261 6.10 -13.00 0.75
N GLY A 262 4.97 -13.63 1.06
CA GLY A 262 4.61 -14.96 0.55
C GLY A 262 5.37 -16.10 1.22
N LEU A 263 5.69 -15.95 2.50
CA LEU A 263 6.47 -16.93 3.26
C LEU A 263 5.57 -17.83 4.13
N ASP A 264 6.13 -18.95 4.55
CA ASP A 264 5.61 -19.82 5.59
C ASP A 264 6.07 -19.38 7.00
N THR A 265 5.63 -20.10 8.03
CA THR A 265 5.98 -19.84 9.43
C THR A 265 7.48 -19.91 9.73
N LEU A 266 8.27 -20.56 8.85
CA LEU A 266 9.72 -20.72 8.98
C LEU A 266 10.50 -19.65 8.19
N GLY A 267 9.79 -18.70 7.55
CA GLY A 267 10.40 -17.67 6.71
C GLY A 267 10.87 -18.17 5.35
N LYS A 268 10.40 -19.33 4.90
CA LYS A 268 10.69 -19.87 3.55
C LYS A 268 9.56 -19.54 2.60
N ALA A 269 9.83 -19.51 1.30
CA ALA A 269 8.78 -19.32 0.30
C ALA A 269 7.69 -20.40 0.46
N ALA A 270 6.45 -19.96 0.62
CA ALA A 270 5.32 -20.86 0.79
C ALA A 270 5.06 -21.67 -0.49
N THR A 271 4.79 -22.96 -0.34
CA THR A 271 4.55 -23.88 -1.48
C THR A 271 3.07 -23.97 -1.89
N GLY A 272 2.17 -23.28 -1.20
CA GLY A 272 0.74 -23.33 -1.46
C GLY A 272 -0.02 -22.16 -0.82
N CYS A 273 -1.33 -22.13 -1.02
CA CYS A 273 -2.21 -21.15 -0.39
C CYS A 273 -2.47 -21.52 1.10
N PRO A 274 -2.54 -20.54 2.02
CA PRO A 274 -2.99 -20.76 3.38
C PRO A 274 -4.40 -21.35 3.39
N ALA A 275 -4.69 -22.19 4.38
CA ALA A 275 -6.05 -22.63 4.64
C ALA A 275 -6.99 -21.43 4.84
N THR A 276 -8.29 -21.60 4.59
CA THR A 276 -9.29 -20.56 4.87
C THR A 276 -9.19 -20.10 6.32
N GLY A 277 -9.11 -18.79 6.55
CA GLY A 277 -8.88 -18.21 7.89
C GLY A 277 -7.42 -18.18 8.33
N SER A 278 -6.48 -18.58 7.48
CA SER A 278 -5.03 -18.47 7.71
C SER A 278 -4.39 -17.38 6.84
N HIS A 279 -3.16 -17.04 7.18
CA HIS A 279 -2.37 -15.98 6.57
C HIS A 279 -1.03 -16.49 6.02
N TYR A 280 -0.43 -15.71 5.13
CA TYR A 280 0.99 -15.79 4.80
C TYR A 280 1.84 -15.08 5.85
N PHE A 281 3.17 -15.24 5.73
CA PHE A 281 4.16 -14.57 6.55
C PHE A 281 5.06 -13.68 5.70
N TYR A 282 5.53 -12.59 6.27
CA TYR A 282 6.55 -11.74 5.68
C TYR A 282 7.79 -11.73 6.56
N ASN A 283 8.97 -11.62 5.94
CA ASN A 283 10.23 -11.42 6.65
C ASN A 283 10.57 -9.93 6.62
N LEU A 284 10.70 -9.32 7.79
CA LEU A 284 11.26 -7.99 7.99
C LEU A 284 12.75 -8.13 8.26
N SER A 285 13.59 -7.47 7.48
CA SER A 285 15.03 -7.40 7.70
C SER A 285 15.54 -5.97 7.73
N TRP A 286 16.52 -5.68 8.60
CA TRP A 286 17.13 -4.37 8.73
C TRP A 286 18.57 -4.45 9.24
N THR A 287 19.37 -3.45 8.90
CA THR A 287 20.70 -3.26 9.47
C THR A 287 20.59 -2.39 10.72
N GLY A 288 20.96 -2.95 11.87
CA GLY A 288 21.06 -2.19 13.12
C GLY A 288 22.45 -1.56 13.28
N THR A 289 22.73 -1.02 14.47
CA THR A 289 24.04 -0.45 14.83
C THR A 289 25.13 -1.50 15.13
N GLY A 290 24.82 -2.79 14.99
CA GLY A 290 25.75 -3.92 15.13
C GLY A 290 25.87 -4.68 13.81
N GLU A 291 27.02 -5.31 13.60
CA GLU A 291 27.49 -5.87 12.31
C GLU A 291 26.64 -7.01 11.71
N ASN A 292 25.55 -7.44 12.35
CA ASN A 292 24.67 -8.50 11.85
C ASN A 292 23.31 -7.96 11.38
N PRO A 293 22.79 -8.40 10.21
CA PRO A 293 21.43 -8.08 9.81
C PRO A 293 20.44 -8.72 10.79
N TYR A 294 19.51 -7.92 11.29
CA TYR A 294 18.41 -8.41 12.11
C TYR A 294 17.27 -8.82 11.18
N SER A 295 16.56 -9.90 11.53
CA SER A 295 15.33 -10.27 10.83
C SER A 295 14.28 -10.85 11.77
N THR A 296 13.02 -10.75 11.36
CA THR A 296 11.89 -11.39 12.03
C THR A 296 10.82 -11.77 11.02
N VAL A 297 10.18 -12.92 11.24
CA VAL A 297 9.10 -13.44 10.41
C VAL A 297 7.78 -13.19 11.12
N LEU A 298 6.85 -12.49 10.46
CA LEU A 298 5.60 -12.05 11.04
C LEU A 298 4.40 -12.39 10.12
N PRO A 299 3.24 -12.72 10.69
CA PRO A 299 2.03 -12.98 9.92
C PRO A 299 1.41 -11.66 9.40
N TYR A 300 0.66 -11.72 8.29
CA TYR A 300 -0.10 -10.56 7.80
C TYR A 300 -1.52 -10.88 7.33
#